data_AF-A0A1B6CUF1-F1
#
_entry.id   AF-A0A1B6CUF1-F1
#
_cell.length_a   1.000
_cell.length_b   1.000
_cell.length_c   1.000
_cell.angle_alpha   90.00
_cell.angle_beta   90.00
_cell.angle_gamma   90.00
#
_symmetry.space_group_name_H-M   'P 1'
#
loop_
_entity.id
_entity.type
_entity.pdbx_description
1 polymer ?
#
loop_
_entity_poly.entity_id
_entity_poly.type
_entity_poly.pdbx_seq_one_letter_code
_entity_poly.pdbx_strand_id
1 'polypeptide(L)'
;PASITWWKAGKLLHHSTTVTSSHAGNLTTSTITLPLSKADEGVILSCRADNPLVPASALEDSINLNIYYTPTTFARVGSNINASNIREGMDVYFECDVDANPKIRKLVWTHDGQVVHGNASIGTIISNQTLVLQSVTRRSSG
;
A
#
# COMPACT_ATOMS: atom_id res chain seq x y z
N PRO A 1 6.87 28.90 -27.35
CA PRO A 1 7.16 28.37 -26.00
C PRO A 1 7.06 26.85 -26.02
N ALA A 2 7.71 26.15 -25.10
CA ALA A 2 7.51 24.71 -24.98
C ALA A 2 6.09 24.43 -24.45
N SER A 3 5.50 23.32 -24.86
CA SER A 3 4.28 22.76 -24.31
C SER A 3 4.66 21.58 -23.42
N ILE A 4 4.11 21.51 -22.21
CA ILE A 4 4.36 20.42 -21.27
C ILE A 4 3.13 19.54 -21.17
N THR A 5 3.33 18.24 -21.28
CA THR A 5 2.30 17.19 -21.17
C THR A 5 2.66 16.21 -20.07
N TRP A 6 1.64 15.66 -19.41
CA TRP A 6 1.81 14.71 -18.31
C TRP A 6 1.30 13.33 -18.70
N TRP A 7 2.04 12.30 -18.32
CA TRP A 7 1.76 10.91 -18.67
C TRP A 7 1.81 10.05 -17.41
N LYS A 8 0.83 9.16 -17.23
CA LYS A 8 0.78 8.20 -16.11
C LYS A 8 0.65 6.80 -16.68
N ALA A 9 1.55 5.90 -16.30
CA ALA A 9 1.61 4.53 -16.84
C ALA A 9 1.63 4.52 -18.40
N GLY A 10 2.36 5.46 -19.01
CA GLY A 10 2.45 5.60 -20.47
C GLY A 10 1.19 6.14 -21.16
N LYS A 11 0.16 6.57 -20.40
CA LYS A 11 -1.06 7.18 -20.94
C LYS A 11 -1.06 8.68 -20.68
N LEU A 12 -1.36 9.45 -21.72
CA LEU A 12 -1.52 10.91 -21.61
C LEU A 12 -2.66 11.23 -20.65
N LEU A 13 -2.37 12.08 -19.67
CA LEU A 13 -3.37 12.60 -18.74
C LEU A 13 -4.12 13.76 -19.41
N HIS A 14 -5.37 13.52 -19.78
CA HIS A 14 -6.26 14.54 -20.35
C HIS A 14 -6.91 15.42 -19.27
N HIS A 15 -7.69 16.43 -19.70
CA HIS A 15 -8.35 17.53 -18.98
C HIS A 15 -9.01 17.27 -17.61
N SER A 16 -9.09 16.04 -17.09
CA SER A 16 -9.59 15.74 -15.74
C SER A 16 -8.60 16.08 -14.62
N THR A 17 -7.44 16.64 -14.95
CA THR A 17 -6.42 17.07 -14.00
C THR A 17 -6.24 18.58 -14.06
N THR A 18 -6.15 19.22 -12.90
CA THR A 18 -5.84 20.65 -12.82
C THR A 18 -4.38 20.82 -13.22
N VAL A 19 -4.18 21.22 -14.47
CA VAL A 19 -2.88 21.57 -15.02
C VAL A 19 -2.80 23.09 -15.11
N THR A 20 -1.88 23.70 -14.36
CA THR A 20 -1.58 25.13 -14.51
C THR A 20 -0.27 25.27 -15.27
N SER A 21 -0.30 26.11 -16.31
CA SER A 21 0.87 26.42 -17.12
C SER A 21 1.18 27.91 -17.06
N SER A 22 2.42 28.25 -16.75
CA SER A 22 2.88 29.64 -16.75
C SER A 22 4.11 29.80 -17.64
N HIS A 23 4.18 30.97 -18.28
CA HIS A 23 5.29 31.35 -19.14
C HIS A 23 5.93 32.60 -18.55
N ALA A 24 7.17 32.48 -18.09
CA ALA A 24 7.94 33.59 -17.55
C ALA A 24 9.24 33.72 -18.35
N GLY A 25 9.21 34.53 -19.42
CA GLY A 25 10.32 34.67 -20.35
C GLY A 25 10.65 33.34 -21.04
N ASN A 26 11.83 32.78 -20.73
CA ASN A 26 12.33 31.52 -21.30
C ASN A 26 11.94 30.28 -20.49
N LEU A 27 11.20 30.43 -19.37
CA LEU A 27 10.77 29.33 -18.52
C LEU A 27 9.30 28.97 -18.81
N THR A 28 9.05 27.68 -18.99
CA THR A 28 7.70 27.10 -19.01
C THR A 28 7.56 26.18 -17.80
N THR A 29 6.56 26.43 -16.96
CA THR A 29 6.26 25.59 -15.79
C THR A 29 4.89 24.96 -15.98
N SER A 30 4.76 23.68 -15.62
CA SER A 30 3.48 22.98 -15.55
C SER A 30 3.36 22.28 -14.21
N THR A 31 2.22 22.46 -13.55
CA THR A 31 1.91 21.79 -12.28
C THR A 31 0.67 20.93 -12.47
N ILE A 32 0.74 19.66 -12.05
CA ILE A 32 -0.39 18.72 -12.10
C ILE A 32 -0.85 18.33 -10.70
N THR A 33 -2.17 18.28 -10.48
CA THR A 33 -2.77 17.75 -9.25
C THR A 33 -3.52 16.47 -9.56
N LEU A 34 -3.19 15.36 -8.89
CA LEU A 34 -3.74 14.03 -9.12
C LEU A 34 -4.40 13.46 -7.86
N PRO A 35 -5.60 12.88 -7.94
CA PRO A 35 -6.18 12.11 -6.84
C PRO A 35 -5.53 10.71 -6.80
N LEU A 36 -4.36 10.59 -6.19
CA LEU A 36 -3.61 9.34 -6.11
C LEU A 36 -4.22 8.38 -5.07
N SER A 37 -4.07 7.08 -5.32
CA SER A 37 -4.49 6.00 -4.42
C SER A 37 -3.36 4.98 -4.21
N LYS A 38 -3.52 4.04 -3.26
CA LYS A 38 -2.53 2.97 -3.06
C LYS A 38 -2.29 2.10 -4.29
N ALA A 39 -3.24 2.05 -5.23
CA ALA A 39 -3.09 1.33 -6.49
C ALA A 39 -2.08 1.99 -7.45
N ASP A 40 -1.66 3.23 -7.15
CA ASP A 40 -0.69 3.99 -7.93
C ASP A 40 0.76 3.82 -7.44
N GLU A 41 0.98 3.05 -6.38
CA GLU A 41 2.34 2.70 -5.92
C GLU A 41 3.14 2.06 -7.05
N GLY A 42 4.36 2.55 -7.29
CA GLY A 42 5.21 2.01 -8.34
C GLY A 42 4.85 2.47 -9.76
N VAL A 43 3.79 3.27 -9.94
CA VAL A 43 3.39 3.79 -11.25
C VAL A 43 4.32 4.91 -11.67
N ILE A 44 4.73 4.90 -12.95
CA ILE A 44 5.56 5.96 -13.54
C ILE A 44 4.70 7.18 -13.90
N LEU A 45 5.12 8.36 -13.41
CA LEU A 45 4.62 9.67 -13.82
C LEU A 45 5.71 10.38 -14.63
N SER A 46 5.39 10.77 -15.86
CA SER A 46 6.32 11.42 -16.77
C SER A 46 5.83 12.80 -17.17
N CYS A 47 6.77 13.73 -17.28
CA CYS A 47 6.59 15.07 -17.79
C CYS A 47 7.33 15.17 -19.13
N ARG A 48 6.61 15.51 -20.20
CA ARG A 48 7.18 15.64 -21.54
C ARG A 48 7.02 17.06 -22.05
N ALA A 49 8.14 17.72 -22.34
CA ALA A 49 8.21 19.06 -22.90
C ALA A 49 8.50 18.98 -24.41
N ASP A 50 7.71 19.65 -25.23
CA ASP A 50 7.84 19.69 -26.68
C ASP A 50 7.78 21.14 -27.19
N ASN A 51 8.69 21.53 -28.09
CA ASN A 51 8.66 22.85 -28.71
C ASN A 51 8.39 22.71 -30.21
N PRO A 52 7.21 23.10 -30.72
CA PRO A 52 6.84 22.87 -32.11
C PRO A 52 7.72 23.64 -33.11
N LEU A 53 8.47 24.65 -32.65
CA LEU A 53 9.40 25.42 -33.48
C LEU A 53 10.78 24.75 -33.64
N VAL A 54 11.07 23.72 -32.85
CA VAL A 54 12.35 22.99 -32.90
C VAL A 54 12.05 21.52 -33.19
N PRO A 55 12.28 21.06 -34.43
CA PRO A 55 12.04 19.67 -34.80
C PRO A 55 12.79 18.69 -33.89
N ALA A 56 12.11 17.62 -33.47
CA ALA A 56 12.67 16.55 -32.63
C ALA A 56 13.28 17.02 -31.29
N SER A 57 12.75 18.10 -30.70
CA SER A 57 13.26 18.64 -29.42
C SER A 57 12.53 18.11 -28.18
N ALA A 58 11.73 17.05 -28.30
CA ALA A 58 10.94 16.55 -27.19
C ALA A 58 11.87 16.01 -26.10
N LEU A 59 11.71 16.52 -24.88
CA LEU A 59 12.41 16.03 -23.69
C LEU A 59 11.40 15.40 -22.74
N GLU A 60 11.79 14.33 -22.07
CA GLU A 60 10.96 13.62 -21.11
C GLU A 60 11.77 13.31 -19.85
N ASP A 61 11.15 13.55 -18.70
CA ASP A 61 11.66 13.12 -17.40
C ASP A 61 10.56 12.37 -16.64
N SER A 62 10.95 11.41 -15.81
CA SER A 62 10.03 10.46 -15.18
C SER A 62 10.37 10.19 -13.73
N ILE A 63 9.34 10.07 -12.90
CA ILE A 63 9.45 9.65 -11.50
C ILE A 63 8.62 8.39 -11.26
N ASN A 64 9.11 7.54 -10.35
CA ASN A 64 8.32 6.45 -9.82
C ASN A 64 7.53 6.93 -8.59
N LEU A 65 6.22 6.75 -8.58
CA LEU A 65 5.37 7.19 -7.49
C LEU A 65 5.56 6.30 -6.25
N ASN A 66 6.02 6.92 -5.16
CA ASN A 66 6.04 6.34 -3.83
C ASN A 66 4.86 6.92 -3.02
N ILE A 67 3.80 6.13 -2.88
CA ILE A 67 2.53 6.51 -2.29
C ILE A 67 2.48 6.07 -0.83
N TYR A 68 2.33 7.04 0.07
CA TYR A 68 2.09 6.73 1.48
C TYR A 68 0.61 6.52 1.78
N TYR A 69 0.30 5.47 2.52
CA TYR A 69 -1.06 5.11 2.89
C TYR A 69 -1.10 4.37 4.24
N THR A 70 -2.25 4.45 4.91
CA THR A 70 -2.46 3.82 6.20
C THR A 70 -2.49 2.28 6.09
N PRO A 71 -1.97 1.56 7.09
CA PRO A 71 -2.00 0.10 7.09
C PRO A 71 -3.40 -0.48 6.97
N THR A 72 -3.55 -1.50 6.13
CA THR A 72 -4.73 -2.37 6.08
C THR A 72 -4.30 -3.76 6.55
N THR A 73 -5.02 -4.37 7.49
CA THR A 73 -4.65 -5.66 8.10
C THR A 73 -5.67 -6.73 7.81
N PHE A 74 -5.22 -7.96 7.59
CA PHE A 74 -6.08 -9.12 7.39
C PHE A 74 -5.50 -10.34 8.10
N ALA A 75 -6.24 -10.88 9.08
CA ALA A 75 -5.85 -12.08 9.79
C ALA A 75 -6.33 -13.33 9.03
N ARG A 76 -5.45 -14.31 8.89
CA ARG A 76 -5.73 -15.60 8.24
C ARG A 76 -5.36 -16.73 9.19
N VAL A 77 -6.18 -17.77 9.21
CA VAL A 77 -5.77 -19.05 9.80
C VAL A 77 -4.65 -19.64 8.94
N GLY A 78 -3.67 -20.25 9.60
CA GLY A 78 -2.57 -20.94 8.95
C GLY A 78 -3.02 -21.90 7.85
N SER A 79 -2.30 -21.91 6.73
CA SER A 79 -2.66 -22.66 5.52
C SER A 79 -2.83 -24.17 5.73
N ASN A 80 -2.21 -24.74 6.75
CA ASN A 80 -2.32 -26.17 7.09
C ASN A 80 -3.48 -26.51 8.05
N ILE A 81 -4.28 -25.53 8.46
CA ILE A 81 -5.39 -25.73 9.40
C ILE A 81 -6.71 -25.59 8.66
N ASN A 82 -7.55 -26.61 8.75
CA ASN A 82 -8.93 -26.51 8.31
C ASN A 82 -9.75 -25.72 9.36
N ALA A 83 -10.00 -24.44 9.09
CA ALA A 83 -10.75 -23.55 9.98
C ALA A 83 -12.15 -24.07 10.32
N SER A 84 -12.76 -24.92 9.48
CA SER A 84 -14.08 -25.51 9.73
C SER A 84 -14.04 -26.76 10.62
N ASN A 85 -12.87 -27.27 10.99
CA ASN A 85 -12.72 -28.47 11.82
C ASN A 85 -11.62 -28.29 12.88
N ILE A 86 -11.73 -27.21 13.66
CA ILE A 86 -10.90 -26.98 14.84
C ILE A 86 -11.53 -27.68 16.05
N ARG A 87 -10.76 -28.51 16.75
CA ARG A 87 -11.19 -29.26 17.93
C ARG A 87 -10.39 -28.84 19.16
N GLU A 88 -10.97 -29.07 20.33
CA GLU A 88 -10.25 -28.81 21.59
C GLU A 88 -8.97 -29.65 21.66
N GLY A 89 -7.90 -29.06 22.19
CA GLY A 89 -6.57 -29.67 22.25
C GLY A 89 -5.74 -29.53 20.97
N MET A 90 -6.29 -28.95 19.90
CA MET A 90 -5.50 -28.63 18.70
C MET A 90 -4.68 -27.34 18.88
N ASP A 91 -3.56 -27.25 18.17
CA ASP A 91 -2.81 -26.01 18.04
C ASP A 91 -3.28 -25.25 16.79
N VAL A 92 -3.54 -23.96 16.96
CA VAL A 92 -3.96 -23.06 15.88
C VAL A 92 -2.98 -21.91 15.77
N TYR A 93 -2.63 -21.54 14.55
CA TYR A 93 -1.85 -20.34 14.31
C TYR A 93 -2.55 -19.45 13.30
N PHE A 94 -2.37 -18.15 13.49
CA PHE A 94 -2.88 -17.08 12.66
C PHE A 94 -1.71 -16.26 12.14
N GLU A 95 -1.83 -15.78 10.91
CA GLU A 95 -0.91 -14.85 10.28
C GLU A 95 -1.67 -13.56 9.94
N CYS A 96 -1.04 -12.41 10.11
CA CYS A 96 -1.62 -11.11 9.79
C CYS A 96 -0.90 -10.50 8.59
N ASP A 97 -1.57 -10.49 7.45
CA ASP A 97 -1.13 -9.74 6.28
C ASP A 97 -1.34 -8.25 6.53
N VAL A 98 -0.28 -7.47 6.27
CA VAL A 98 -0.29 -6.02 6.48
C VAL A 98 0.12 -5.34 5.18
N ASP A 99 -0.81 -4.60 4.59
CA ASP A 99 -0.56 -3.75 3.43
C ASP A 99 -0.38 -2.30 3.92
N ALA A 100 0.86 -1.78 3.85
CA ALA A 100 1.21 -0.45 4.35
C ALA A 100 2.46 0.11 3.68
N ASN A 101 2.45 1.42 3.43
CA ASN A 101 3.65 2.19 3.08
C ASN A 101 3.68 3.51 3.88
N PRO A 102 4.65 3.72 4.79
CA PRO A 102 5.80 2.87 5.10
C PRO A 102 5.44 1.61 5.91
N LYS A 103 6.40 0.68 6.04
CA LYS A 103 6.25 -0.53 6.85
C LYS A 103 5.83 -0.21 8.28
N ILE A 104 4.94 -1.04 8.83
CA ILE A 104 4.46 -0.90 10.20
C ILE A 104 5.60 -1.05 11.23
N ARG A 105 5.45 -0.37 12.37
CA ARG A 105 6.37 -0.48 13.51
C ARG A 105 5.89 -1.45 14.59
N LYS A 106 4.57 -1.66 14.67
CA LYS A 106 3.94 -2.48 15.71
C LYS A 106 2.67 -3.13 15.16
N LEU A 107 2.50 -4.41 15.45
CA LEU A 107 1.26 -5.16 15.27
C LEU A 107 0.74 -5.58 16.64
N VAL A 108 -0.58 -5.55 16.83
CA VAL A 108 -1.25 -6.00 18.06
C VAL A 108 -2.38 -6.94 17.67
N TRP A 109 -2.43 -8.10 18.30
CA TRP A 109 -3.54 -9.04 18.16
C TRP A 109 -4.65 -8.71 19.17
N THR A 110 -5.89 -8.80 18.74
CA THR A 110 -7.06 -8.60 19.60
C THR A 110 -8.06 -9.73 19.40
N HIS A 111 -8.70 -10.14 20.49
CA HIS A 111 -9.80 -11.10 20.50
C HIS A 111 -10.94 -10.49 21.32
N ASP A 112 -12.15 -10.43 20.77
CA ASP A 112 -13.32 -9.80 21.40
C ASP A 112 -13.07 -8.37 21.93
N GLY A 113 -12.27 -7.59 21.19
CA GLY A 113 -11.91 -6.22 21.57
C GLY A 113 -10.85 -6.11 22.68
N GLN A 114 -10.33 -7.22 23.19
CA GLN A 114 -9.25 -7.24 24.18
C GLN A 114 -7.91 -7.61 23.54
N VAL A 115 -6.83 -6.98 24.02
CA VAL A 115 -5.48 -7.28 23.54
C VAL A 115 -5.07 -8.68 23.96
N VAL A 116 -4.65 -9.49 22.99
CA VAL A 116 -4.04 -10.78 23.25
C VAL A 116 -2.58 -10.54 23.64
N HIS A 117 -2.24 -10.91 24.86
CA HIS A 117 -0.86 -10.87 25.34
C HIS A 117 -0.18 -12.22 25.15
N GLY A 118 1.08 -12.19 24.68
CA GLY A 118 1.89 -13.40 24.61
C GLY A 118 2.18 -13.94 26.01
N ASN A 119 1.86 -15.20 26.24
CA ASN A 119 2.16 -15.95 27.44
C ASN A 119 2.38 -17.43 27.07
N ALA A 120 3.64 -17.78 26.84
CA ALA A 120 4.03 -19.13 26.40
C ALA A 120 3.66 -20.21 27.43
N SER A 121 3.61 -19.88 28.73
CA SER A 121 3.24 -20.83 29.79
C SER A 121 1.79 -21.32 29.70
N ILE A 122 0.92 -20.56 29.04
CA ILE A 122 -0.49 -20.91 28.80
C ILE A 122 -0.78 -21.17 27.32
N GLY A 123 0.25 -21.32 26.48
CA GLY A 123 0.10 -21.67 25.07
C GLY A 123 -0.18 -20.51 24.11
N THR A 124 -0.07 -19.25 24.55
CA THR A 124 -0.26 -18.08 23.67
C THR A 124 1.09 -17.52 23.25
N ILE A 125 1.47 -17.64 21.98
CA ILE A 125 2.78 -17.20 21.47
C ILE A 125 2.56 -16.18 20.37
N ILE A 126 3.17 -15.00 20.49
CA ILE A 126 3.12 -13.94 19.47
C ILE A 126 4.54 -13.75 18.93
N SER A 127 4.70 -13.91 17.62
CA SER A 127 5.98 -13.70 16.94
C SER A 127 5.76 -12.90 15.67
N ASN A 128 6.22 -11.65 15.67
CA ASN A 128 6.06 -10.72 14.54
C ASN A 128 4.58 -10.59 14.11
N GLN A 129 4.23 -11.15 12.94
CA GLN A 129 2.89 -11.13 12.36
C GLN A 129 2.08 -12.40 12.65
N THR A 130 2.57 -13.26 13.55
CA THR A 130 1.93 -14.54 13.87
C THR A 130 1.44 -14.60 15.30
N LEU A 131 0.27 -15.23 15.49
CA LEU A 131 -0.29 -15.59 16.78
C LEU A 131 -0.50 -17.11 16.79
N VAL A 132 0.07 -17.80 17.77
CA VAL A 132 -0.14 -19.22 18.00
C VAL A 132 -0.89 -19.40 19.30
N LEU A 133 -1.94 -20.23 19.26
CA LEU A 133 -2.71 -20.69 20.40
C LEU A 133 -2.57 -22.21 20.47
N GLN A 134 -1.93 -22.71 21.53
CA GLN A 134 -1.73 -24.13 21.75
C GLN A 134 -2.87 -24.73 22.56
N SER A 135 -3.23 -25.98 22.24
CA SER A 135 -4.27 -26.74 22.95
C SER A 135 -5.57 -25.92 23.15
N VAL A 136 -6.11 -25.38 22.07
CA VAL A 136 -7.28 -24.49 22.11
C VAL A 136 -8.46 -25.14 22.82
N THR A 137 -9.29 -24.34 23.48
CA THR A 137 -10.50 -24.81 24.17
C THR A 137 -11.71 -24.08 23.64
N ARG A 138 -12.92 -24.46 24.05
CA ARG A 138 -14.14 -23.69 23.74
C ARG A 138 -14.07 -22.22 24.18
N ARG A 139 -13.24 -21.84 25.15
CA ARG A 139 -13.07 -20.43 25.54
C ARG A 139 -12.25 -19.62 24.55
N SER A 140 -11.56 -20.29 23.63
CA SER A 140 -10.74 -19.68 22.59
C SER A 140 -11.54 -19.30 21.34
N SER A 141 -12.85 -19.55 21.31
CA SER A 141 -13.72 -19.21 20.17
C SER A 141 -14.24 -17.78 20.28
N GLY A 142 -14.35 -17.10 19.14
CA GLY A 142 -14.87 -15.75 18.96
C GLY A 142 -14.65 -15.27 17.54
#